data_AF-A0A1V5K1T6-F1
#
_entry.id   AF-A0A1V5K1T6-F1
#
_cell.length_a   1.000
_cell.length_b   1.000
_cell.length_c   1.000
_cell.angle_alpha   90.00
_cell.angle_beta   90.00
_cell.angle_gamma   90.00
#
_symmetry.space_group_name_H-M   'P 1'
#
loop_
_entity.id
_entity.type
_entity.pdbx_description
1 polymer ?
#
loop_
_entity_poly.entity_id
_entity_poly.type
_entity_poly.pdbx_seq_one_letter_code
_entity_poly.pdbx_strand_id
1 'polypeptide(L)'
;MNKRILALVMAMAFIFVSCGKKKVSNPGIDMNVSFSAPFYNHTLTDVTYQWDLKDKVIPYSPDYKVYVHFWWGAKKIMLAQDDHDLPGDIESWKKGGKFTYTHKNIFIPDFIDEFDPDFSGKEEVTFTVGLYKPGSKESKIPLFQKKLEFTPLPPDYPEITFGEGWYPEEKTGLGIRDSWRWTSQEASAIIENVQKNLRLYLFAGVDKSVYQDQKVIVKLGDKVLEEFVPEFGHFERIYDLKKEDMGDAEEIKLTVGTDKTWIPSKARGGNDNREVGVQVFMLYLKPVE
;
A
#
# COMPACT_ATOMS: atom_id res chain seq x y z
N MET A 1 -24.04 -64.30 36.72
CA MET A 1 -24.21 -63.82 35.34
C MET A 1 -25.17 -62.65 35.37
N ASN A 2 -24.70 -61.40 35.26
CA ASN A 2 -25.50 -60.26 34.80
C ASN A 2 -24.60 -59.05 34.54
N LYS A 3 -24.64 -58.60 33.29
CA LYS A 3 -23.89 -57.49 32.71
C LYS A 3 -24.46 -56.16 33.21
N ARG A 4 -23.60 -55.23 33.63
CA ARG A 4 -23.93 -53.79 33.65
C ARG A 4 -22.81 -53.03 32.97
N ILE A 5 -23.15 -52.55 31.78
CA ILE A 5 -22.40 -51.64 30.92
C ILE A 5 -22.38 -50.28 31.63
N LEU A 6 -21.19 -49.76 31.94
CA LEU A 6 -21.02 -48.39 32.39
C LEU A 6 -20.53 -47.58 31.19
N ALA A 7 -21.42 -46.75 30.65
CA ALA A 7 -21.10 -45.81 29.58
C ALA A 7 -20.26 -44.66 30.16
N LEU A 8 -19.02 -44.53 29.68
CA LEU A 8 -18.10 -43.47 30.05
C LEU A 8 -18.29 -42.33 29.04
N VAL A 9 -19.04 -41.29 29.43
CA VAL A 9 -19.19 -40.06 28.65
C VAL A 9 -17.92 -39.23 28.83
N MET A 10 -17.02 -39.30 27.85
CA MET A 10 -15.82 -38.47 27.78
C MET A 10 -16.21 -37.09 27.22
N ALA A 11 -16.38 -36.12 28.11
CA ALA A 11 -16.57 -34.72 27.73
C ALA A 11 -15.25 -34.18 27.15
N MET A 12 -15.15 -34.11 25.82
CA MET A 12 -14.09 -33.40 25.11
C MET A 12 -14.26 -31.89 25.36
N ALA A 13 -13.47 -31.35 26.28
CA ALA A 13 -13.28 -29.91 26.42
C ALA A 13 -12.52 -29.42 25.19
N PHE A 14 -13.21 -28.74 24.28
CA PHE A 14 -12.58 -27.95 23.22
C PHE A 14 -11.83 -26.78 23.88
N ILE A 15 -10.52 -26.98 24.08
CA ILE A 15 -9.60 -25.89 24.35
C ILE A 15 -9.48 -25.11 23.05
N PHE A 16 -10.25 -24.02 22.91
CA PHE A 16 -9.97 -23.01 21.91
C PHE A 16 -8.59 -22.42 22.22
N VAL A 17 -7.59 -22.85 21.47
CA VAL A 17 -6.27 -22.21 21.42
C VAL A 17 -6.49 -20.83 20.81
N SER A 18 -6.71 -19.84 21.67
CA SER A 18 -6.63 -18.42 21.30
C SER A 18 -5.20 -18.17 20.84
N CYS A 19 -5.02 -18.03 19.54
CA CYS A 19 -3.75 -17.68 18.92
C CYS A 19 -3.22 -16.40 19.59
N GLY A 20 -2.01 -16.49 20.14
CA GLY A 20 -1.46 -15.54 21.11
C GLY A 20 -1.38 -14.10 20.59
N LYS A 21 -2.30 -13.25 21.04
CA LYS A 21 -2.07 -11.80 21.10
C LYS A 21 -0.96 -11.55 22.12
N LYS A 22 0.28 -11.34 21.66
CA LYS A 22 1.32 -10.80 22.54
C LYS A 22 0.81 -9.43 23.00
N LYS A 23 0.59 -9.25 24.31
CA LYS A 23 0.18 -7.95 24.89
C LYS A 23 1.29 -6.96 24.58
N VAL A 24 1.09 -6.18 23.52
CA VAL A 24 1.80 -4.95 23.29
C VAL A 24 1.58 -4.09 24.53
N SER A 25 2.60 -3.39 25.04
CA SER A 25 2.47 -2.55 26.24
C SER A 25 1.38 -1.51 25.97
N ASN A 26 0.16 -1.79 26.42
CA ASN A 26 -1.00 -1.02 26.04
C ASN A 26 -1.17 0.11 27.07
N PRO A 27 -0.90 1.38 26.73
CA PRO A 27 -1.08 2.51 27.64
C PRO A 27 -2.58 2.81 27.90
N GLY A 28 -3.49 1.84 27.81
CA GLY A 28 -4.92 2.13 27.86
C GLY A 28 -5.44 2.76 26.56
N ILE A 29 -4.88 2.36 25.42
CA ILE A 29 -5.40 2.61 24.08
C ILE A 29 -5.67 1.24 23.45
N ASP A 30 -6.93 0.87 23.32
CA ASP A 30 -7.31 -0.30 22.54
C ASP A 30 -7.44 0.10 21.07
N MET A 31 -6.88 -0.74 20.19
CA MET A 31 -6.92 -0.53 18.74
C MET A 31 -7.48 -1.77 18.03
N ASN A 32 -8.41 -1.55 17.12
CA ASN A 32 -8.83 -2.53 16.13
C ASN A 32 -8.41 -2.05 14.74
N VAL A 33 -7.96 -2.97 13.89
CA VAL A 33 -7.52 -2.69 12.53
C VAL A 33 -8.15 -3.67 11.56
N SER A 34 -8.74 -3.12 10.49
CA SER A 34 -9.30 -3.88 9.38
C SER A 34 -8.73 -3.42 8.04
N PHE A 35 -8.75 -4.30 7.05
CA PHE A 35 -8.17 -4.11 5.73
C PHE A 35 -9.28 -4.27 4.67
N SER A 36 -9.24 -3.48 3.59
CA SER A 36 -10.26 -3.55 2.53
C SER A 36 -9.96 -4.58 1.44
N ALA A 37 -8.74 -5.12 1.41
CA ALA A 37 -8.30 -6.14 0.46
C ALA A 37 -7.73 -7.38 1.16
N PRO A 38 -7.81 -8.56 0.51
CA PRO A 38 -7.03 -9.74 0.90
C PRO A 38 -5.52 -9.46 0.82
N PHE A 39 -4.71 -10.30 1.47
CA PHE A 39 -3.26 -10.15 1.51
C PHE A 39 -2.60 -10.98 0.42
N TYR A 40 -2.48 -10.39 -0.76
CA TYR A 40 -1.63 -10.93 -1.82
C TYR A 40 -0.29 -10.20 -1.85
N ASN A 41 0.73 -10.86 -2.40
CA ASN A 41 1.91 -10.18 -2.89
C ASN A 41 1.51 -9.01 -3.79
N HIS A 42 2.23 -7.89 -3.79
CA HIS A 42 1.89 -6.73 -4.64
C HIS A 42 0.41 -6.28 -4.50
N THR A 43 -0.01 -5.83 -3.30
CA THR A 43 -1.42 -5.48 -3.02
C THR A 43 -1.62 -4.01 -2.66
N LEU A 44 -2.71 -3.43 -3.16
CA LEU A 44 -3.25 -2.16 -2.69
C LEU A 44 -4.44 -2.37 -1.74
N THR A 45 -4.35 -1.84 -0.52
CA THR A 45 -5.39 -1.99 0.52
C THR A 45 -5.66 -0.68 1.25
N ASP A 46 -6.88 -0.51 1.75
CA ASP A 46 -7.19 0.56 2.71
C ASP A 46 -7.11 -0.02 4.11
N VAL A 47 -6.54 0.74 5.04
CA VAL A 47 -6.44 0.33 6.43
C VAL A 47 -7.32 1.23 7.28
N THR A 48 -8.28 0.61 7.97
CA THR A 48 -9.18 1.29 8.88
C THR A 48 -8.76 1.02 10.31
N TYR A 49 -8.52 2.08 11.06
CA TYR A 49 -8.10 2.05 12.45
C TYR A 49 -9.25 2.52 13.33
N GLN A 50 -9.60 1.73 14.34
CA GLN A 50 -10.57 2.10 15.36
C GLN A 50 -9.82 2.22 16.69
N TRP A 51 -9.92 3.40 17.31
CA TRP A 51 -9.22 3.75 18.54
C TRP A 51 -10.21 3.85 19.69
N ASP A 52 -9.84 3.31 20.85
CA ASP A 52 -10.62 3.39 22.10
C ASP A 52 -9.68 3.72 23.27
N LEU A 53 -9.75 4.97 23.73
CA LEU A 53 -8.81 5.58 24.68
C LEU A 53 -9.35 5.41 26.10
N LYS A 54 -8.91 4.37 26.82
CA LYS A 54 -9.42 3.96 28.13
C LYS A 54 -9.01 4.87 29.28
N ASP A 55 -7.78 4.73 29.80
CA ASP A 55 -7.42 5.25 31.13
C ASP A 55 -6.06 5.98 31.22
N LYS A 56 -4.98 5.50 30.57
CA LYS A 56 -3.64 6.13 30.58
C LYS A 56 -3.29 6.76 29.24
N VAL A 57 -4.13 7.69 28.80
CA VAL A 57 -3.99 8.30 27.47
C VAL A 57 -2.69 9.08 27.35
N ILE A 58 -1.93 8.83 26.27
CA ILE A 58 -0.83 9.68 25.86
C ILE A 58 -1.45 11.03 25.48
N PRO A 59 -1.07 12.14 26.13
CA PRO A 59 -1.61 13.44 25.78
C PRO A 59 -1.45 13.70 24.28
N TYR A 60 -2.49 14.23 23.64
CA TYR A 60 -2.37 14.71 22.28
C TYR A 60 -1.19 15.68 22.20
N SER A 61 -0.22 15.36 21.37
CA SER A 61 0.83 16.28 20.99
C SER A 61 1.07 16.14 19.49
N PRO A 62 1.12 17.26 18.75
CA PRO A 62 1.45 17.24 17.33
C PRO A 62 2.89 16.75 17.07
N ASP A 63 3.71 16.61 18.11
CA ASP A 63 5.06 16.03 18.01
C ASP A 63 5.03 14.51 17.81
N TYR A 64 3.91 13.85 18.15
CA TYR A 64 3.75 12.43 17.87
C TYR A 64 3.31 12.19 16.43
N LYS A 65 3.81 11.12 15.84
CA LYS A 65 3.32 10.51 14.62
C LYS A 65 2.85 9.09 14.90
N VAL A 66 1.89 8.63 14.10
CA VAL A 66 1.54 7.23 14.01
C VAL A 66 2.59 6.56 13.14
N TYR A 67 3.24 5.51 13.65
CA TYR A 67 4.02 4.64 12.78
C TYR A 67 3.18 3.45 12.35
N VAL A 68 3.32 3.08 11.07
CA VAL A 68 2.66 1.92 10.48
C VAL A 68 3.68 1.19 9.64
N HIS A 69 4.01 -0.04 10.03
CA HIS A 69 5.03 -0.82 9.34
C HIS A 69 4.55 -2.22 9.00
N PHE A 70 4.96 -2.69 7.83
CA PHE A 70 4.85 -4.07 7.38
C PHE A 70 6.25 -4.69 7.38
N TRP A 71 6.48 -5.65 8.27
CA TRP A 71 7.77 -6.33 8.40
C TRP A 71 7.69 -7.74 7.84
N TRP A 72 8.56 -8.08 6.90
CA TRP A 72 8.76 -9.46 6.49
C TRP A 72 9.42 -10.23 7.64
N GLY A 73 8.64 -11.07 8.33
CA GLY A 73 9.02 -11.66 9.61
C GLY A 73 10.29 -12.51 9.53
N ALA A 74 10.39 -13.35 8.49
CA ALA A 74 11.52 -14.25 8.29
C ALA A 74 12.84 -13.50 8.03
N LYS A 75 12.79 -12.46 7.18
CA LYS A 75 13.99 -11.74 6.73
C LYS A 75 14.31 -10.49 7.55
N LYS A 76 13.41 -10.08 8.47
CA LYS A 76 13.51 -8.82 9.26
C LYS A 76 13.65 -7.57 8.38
N ILE A 77 13.08 -7.63 7.17
CA ILE A 77 13.08 -6.52 6.20
C ILE A 77 11.76 -5.76 6.37
N MET A 78 11.82 -4.43 6.38
CA MET A 78 10.62 -3.60 6.29
C MET A 78 10.20 -3.52 4.83
N LEU A 79 8.99 -3.99 4.54
CA LEU A 79 8.42 -4.02 3.19
C LEU A 79 7.80 -2.68 2.82
N ALA A 80 7.06 -2.09 3.76
CA ALA A 80 6.34 -0.84 3.56
C ALA A 80 6.22 -0.08 4.88
N GLN A 81 6.32 1.25 4.78
CA GLN A 81 6.08 2.20 5.84
C GLN A 81 5.01 3.22 5.41
N ASP A 82 4.06 3.47 6.31
CA ASP A 82 2.96 4.41 6.12
C ASP A 82 2.80 5.29 7.37
N ASP A 83 3.91 5.89 7.80
CA ASP A 83 3.92 6.79 8.94
C ASP A 83 3.18 8.09 8.61
N HIS A 84 2.30 8.52 9.50
CA HIS A 84 1.44 9.68 9.27
C HIS A 84 1.20 10.47 10.56
N ASP A 85 0.63 11.66 10.42
CA ASP A 85 0.29 12.52 11.56
C ASP A 85 -0.79 11.90 12.44
N LEU A 86 -0.90 12.38 13.67
CA LEU A 86 -1.99 11.95 14.54
C LEU A 86 -3.35 12.24 13.88
N PRO A 87 -4.23 11.24 13.79
CA PRO A 87 -5.58 11.41 13.28
C PRO A 87 -6.46 12.21 14.25
N GLY A 88 -7.49 12.86 13.73
CA GLY A 88 -8.50 13.54 14.55
C GLY A 88 -7.98 14.80 15.25
N ASP A 89 -8.83 15.35 16.11
CA ASP A 89 -8.56 16.57 16.88
C ASP A 89 -8.22 16.26 18.35
N ILE A 90 -7.84 17.30 19.10
CA ILE A 90 -7.50 17.19 20.51
C ILE A 90 -8.64 16.59 21.37
N GLU A 91 -9.90 16.78 20.98
CA GLU A 91 -11.07 16.24 21.68
C GLU A 91 -11.16 14.72 21.55
N SER A 92 -10.86 14.21 20.35
CA SER A 92 -10.82 12.77 20.06
C SER A 92 -9.77 12.03 20.89
N TRP A 93 -8.72 12.74 21.33
CA TRP A 93 -7.62 12.21 22.13
C TRP A 93 -7.78 12.38 23.65
N LYS A 94 -9.01 12.63 24.12
CA LYS A 94 -9.33 12.64 25.56
C LYS A 94 -9.63 11.25 26.10
N LYS A 95 -9.61 11.13 27.42
CA LYS A 95 -10.05 9.92 28.13
C LYS A 95 -11.49 9.56 27.74
N GLY A 96 -11.72 8.30 27.39
CA GLY A 96 -12.99 7.78 26.88
C GLY A 96 -13.23 8.05 25.39
N GLY A 97 -12.29 8.72 24.71
CA GLY A 97 -12.37 9.04 23.30
C GLY A 97 -12.44 7.78 22.44
N LYS A 98 -13.27 7.84 21.40
CA LYS A 98 -13.37 6.79 20.39
C LYS A 98 -13.47 7.43 19.03
N PHE A 99 -12.64 6.99 18.11
CA PHE A 99 -12.67 7.48 16.74
C PHE A 99 -12.17 6.42 15.77
N THR A 100 -12.60 6.58 14.52
CA THR A 100 -12.25 5.69 13.41
C THR A 100 -11.80 6.54 12.24
N TYR A 101 -10.74 6.11 11.58
CA TYR A 101 -10.33 6.69 10.30
C TYR A 101 -9.77 5.60 9.38
N THR A 102 -9.78 5.90 8.09
CA THR A 102 -9.27 5.02 7.04
C THR A 102 -8.15 5.73 6.31
N HIS A 103 -6.98 5.10 6.25
CA HIS A 103 -5.90 5.51 5.36
C HIS A 103 -6.00 4.68 4.09
N LYS A 104 -6.09 5.37 2.95
CA LYS A 104 -6.44 4.76 1.66
C LYS A 104 -5.19 4.42 0.85
N ASN A 105 -5.32 3.44 -0.03
CA ASN A 105 -4.32 3.15 -1.06
C ASN A 105 -2.92 2.83 -0.49
N ILE A 106 -2.87 2.05 0.61
CA ILE A 106 -1.61 1.52 1.14
C ILE A 106 -1.14 0.40 0.22
N PHE A 107 -0.03 0.64 -0.48
CA PHE A 107 0.57 -0.32 -1.39
C PHE A 107 1.67 -1.13 -0.68
N ILE A 108 1.56 -2.45 -0.80
CA ILE A 108 2.54 -3.41 -0.31
C ILE A 108 3.23 -3.97 -1.56
N PRO A 109 4.55 -3.81 -1.70
CA PRO A 109 5.25 -4.16 -2.93
C PRO A 109 5.29 -5.67 -3.15
N ASP A 110 5.82 -6.07 -4.29
CA ASP A 110 6.23 -7.45 -4.53
C ASP A 110 7.42 -7.82 -3.62
N PHE A 111 7.31 -8.93 -2.90
CA PHE A 111 8.37 -9.48 -2.06
C PHE A 111 8.41 -11.00 -2.00
N ILE A 112 7.43 -11.71 -2.57
CA ILE A 112 7.38 -13.17 -2.57
C ILE A 112 8.08 -13.68 -3.83
N ASP A 113 9.13 -14.48 -3.66
CA ASP A 113 9.73 -15.26 -4.74
C ASP A 113 9.09 -16.65 -4.76
N GLU A 114 8.16 -16.89 -5.67
CA GLU A 114 7.45 -18.17 -5.80
C GLU A 114 8.34 -19.31 -6.27
N PHE A 115 9.51 -18.99 -6.83
CA PHE A 115 10.50 -19.96 -7.29
C PHE A 115 11.56 -20.29 -6.23
N ASP A 116 11.52 -19.62 -5.07
CA ASP A 116 12.37 -19.95 -3.93
C ASP A 116 12.04 -21.39 -3.46
N PRO A 117 13.00 -22.33 -3.44
CA PRO A 117 12.76 -23.70 -3.02
C PRO A 117 12.27 -23.83 -1.57
N ASP A 118 12.50 -22.82 -0.74
CA ASP A 118 12.02 -22.77 0.64
C ASP A 118 10.60 -22.16 0.77
N PHE A 119 10.00 -21.71 -0.34
CA PHE A 119 8.68 -21.10 -0.33
C PHE A 119 7.57 -22.14 -0.05
N SER A 120 6.78 -21.85 1.00
CA SER A 120 5.72 -22.76 1.48
C SER A 120 4.31 -22.39 1.01
N GLY A 121 4.19 -21.53 -0.01
CA GLY A 121 2.92 -21.02 -0.54
C GLY A 121 2.39 -19.77 0.17
N LYS A 122 2.99 -19.37 1.30
CA LYS A 122 2.66 -18.14 2.01
C LYS A 122 3.86 -17.55 2.75
N GLU A 123 3.84 -16.23 2.92
CA GLU A 123 4.78 -15.47 3.72
C GLU A 123 4.11 -14.78 4.91
N GLU A 124 4.83 -14.72 6.04
CA GLU A 124 4.35 -14.02 7.23
C GLU A 124 4.86 -12.58 7.25
N VAL A 125 3.92 -11.63 7.27
CA VAL A 125 4.19 -10.21 7.46
C VAL A 125 3.68 -9.77 8.82
N THR A 126 4.57 -9.24 9.66
CA THR A 126 4.21 -8.63 10.92
C THR A 126 3.82 -7.17 10.69
N PHE A 127 2.53 -6.88 10.83
CA PHE A 127 1.98 -5.53 10.81
C PHE A 127 2.04 -4.92 12.21
N THR A 128 2.59 -3.71 12.32
CA THR A 128 2.72 -2.98 13.59
C THR A 128 2.23 -1.55 13.47
N VAL A 129 1.50 -1.11 14.50
CA VAL A 129 1.05 0.28 14.66
C VAL A 129 1.47 0.77 16.03
N GLY A 130 1.88 2.02 16.11
CA GLY A 130 2.10 2.69 17.39
C GLY A 130 2.41 4.16 17.22
N LEU A 131 2.94 4.77 18.27
CA LEU A 131 3.27 6.19 18.32
C LEU A 131 4.77 6.41 18.49
N TYR A 132 5.29 7.47 17.90
CA TYR A 132 6.66 7.91 18.12
C TYR A 132 6.79 9.42 17.93
N LYS A 133 7.82 10.02 18.54
CA LYS A 133 8.19 11.42 18.28
C LYS A 133 9.38 11.46 17.32
N PRO A 134 9.26 12.04 16.11
CA PRO A 134 10.39 12.20 15.21
C PRO A 134 11.56 12.94 15.88
N GLY A 135 12.79 12.48 15.68
CA GLY A 135 13.99 13.10 16.25
C GLY A 135 14.18 12.94 17.77
N SER A 136 13.23 12.33 18.48
CA SER A 136 13.35 12.06 19.92
C SER A 136 14.16 10.79 20.19
N LYS A 137 14.83 10.75 21.34
CA LYS A 137 15.43 9.52 21.90
C LYS A 137 14.43 8.66 22.66
N GLU A 138 13.20 9.14 22.86
CA GLU A 138 12.12 8.36 23.47
C GLU A 138 11.83 7.10 22.63
N SER A 139 11.56 5.99 23.32
CA SER A 139 11.20 4.74 22.64
C SER A 139 9.83 4.86 21.98
N LYS A 140 9.66 4.19 20.83
CA LYS A 140 8.37 4.01 20.18
C LYS A 140 7.39 3.36 21.16
N ILE A 141 6.14 3.81 21.15
CA ILE A 141 5.07 3.27 21.97
C ILE A 141 4.22 2.34 21.09
N PRO A 142 4.44 1.02 21.15
CA PRO A 142 3.67 0.11 20.32
C PRO A 142 2.24 0.03 20.85
N LEU A 143 1.27 -0.01 19.94
CA LEU A 143 -0.16 -0.06 20.27
C LEU A 143 -0.83 -1.31 19.74
N PHE A 144 -0.44 -1.74 18.54
CA PHE A 144 -1.05 -2.89 17.87
C PHE A 144 0.00 -3.70 17.12
N GLN A 145 -0.17 -5.02 17.14
CA GLN A 145 0.61 -5.93 16.33
C GLN A 145 -0.28 -7.07 15.85
N LYS A 146 -0.19 -7.41 14.56
CA LYS A 146 -0.88 -8.55 13.96
C LYS A 146 0.03 -9.24 12.94
N LYS A 147 0.02 -10.56 12.95
CA LYS A 147 0.63 -11.36 11.88
C LYS A 147 -0.38 -11.50 10.75
N LEU A 148 0.06 -11.20 9.54
CA LEU A 148 -0.71 -11.30 8.30
C LEU A 148 -0.06 -12.38 7.44
N GLU A 149 -0.88 -13.23 6.84
CA GLU A 149 -0.41 -14.24 5.90
C GLU A 149 -0.63 -13.74 4.48
N PHE A 150 0.46 -13.56 3.74
CA PHE A 150 0.44 -13.14 2.35
C PHE A 150 0.62 -14.36 1.45
N THR A 151 -0.15 -14.43 0.37
CA THR A 151 0.03 -15.45 -0.68
C THR A 151 0.42 -14.78 -2.00
N PRO A 152 0.87 -15.51 -3.01
CA PRO A 152 1.07 -14.98 -4.34
C PRO A 152 -0.18 -14.31 -4.91
N LEU A 153 0.02 -13.48 -5.94
CA LEU A 153 -1.09 -12.93 -6.70
C LEU A 153 -1.90 -14.07 -7.34
N PRO A 154 -3.23 -14.03 -7.26
CA PRO A 154 -4.06 -14.95 -8.03
C PRO A 154 -3.82 -14.81 -9.55
N PRO A 155 -3.95 -15.90 -10.35
CA PRO A 155 -3.71 -15.85 -11.79
C PRO A 155 -4.63 -14.91 -12.60
N ASP A 156 -5.69 -14.40 -11.99
CA ASP A 156 -6.62 -13.46 -12.61
C ASP A 156 -6.30 -11.99 -12.28
N TYR A 157 -5.19 -11.71 -11.59
CA TYR A 157 -4.61 -10.38 -11.48
C TYR A 157 -3.69 -10.11 -12.67
N PRO A 158 -3.78 -8.93 -13.32
CA PRO A 158 -2.95 -8.62 -14.47
C PRO A 158 -1.52 -8.29 -14.05
N GLU A 159 -0.53 -8.83 -14.75
CA GLU A 159 0.84 -8.35 -14.66
C GLU A 159 1.04 -7.04 -15.44
N ILE A 160 1.95 -6.18 -14.95
CA ILE A 160 2.38 -4.95 -15.62
C ILE A 160 3.86 -5.05 -15.94
N THR A 161 4.21 -5.04 -17.21
CA THR A 161 5.61 -4.96 -17.67
C THR A 161 5.91 -3.56 -18.20
N PHE A 162 6.87 -2.87 -17.56
CA PHE A 162 7.33 -1.56 -18.03
C PHE A 162 8.16 -1.69 -19.31
N GLY A 163 7.74 -0.99 -20.37
CA GLY A 163 8.37 -1.00 -21.69
C GLY A 163 9.18 0.26 -21.98
N GLU A 164 9.06 0.76 -23.22
CA GLU A 164 9.81 1.95 -23.67
C GLU A 164 9.38 3.22 -22.93
N GLY A 165 10.34 4.14 -22.75
CA GLY A 165 10.12 5.47 -22.18
C GLY A 165 10.20 5.55 -20.65
N TRP A 166 10.38 4.43 -19.94
CA TRP A 166 10.63 4.43 -18.50
C TRP A 166 12.11 4.55 -18.19
N TYR A 167 12.45 5.44 -17.27
CA TYR A 167 13.76 5.46 -16.64
C TYR A 167 13.84 4.43 -15.50
N PRO A 168 15.07 4.05 -15.06
CA PRO A 168 15.26 3.18 -13.91
C PRO A 168 14.53 3.70 -12.66
N GLU A 169 14.12 2.77 -11.81
CA GLU A 169 13.51 3.10 -10.52
C GLU A 169 14.52 3.83 -9.63
N GLU A 170 14.01 4.85 -8.95
CA GLU A 170 14.71 5.63 -7.94
C GLU A 170 14.01 5.46 -6.60
N LYS A 171 14.79 5.47 -5.52
CA LYS A 171 14.28 5.27 -4.17
C LYS A 171 15.03 6.12 -3.16
N THR A 172 14.31 6.82 -2.29
CA THR A 172 14.89 7.66 -1.22
C THR A 172 14.70 7.12 0.18
N GLY A 173 13.85 6.11 0.36
CA GLY A 173 13.46 5.62 1.69
C GLY A 173 12.65 4.33 1.62
N LEU A 174 11.97 4.00 2.71
CA LEU A 174 11.15 2.78 2.83
C LEU A 174 9.64 3.10 2.86
N GLY A 175 9.28 4.38 2.77
CA GLY A 175 7.89 4.80 2.61
C GLY A 175 7.31 4.28 1.30
N ILE A 176 6.01 4.01 1.31
CA ILE A 176 5.27 3.51 0.13
C ILE A 176 5.39 4.48 -1.06
N ARG A 177 5.61 5.77 -0.78
CA ARG A 177 5.75 6.84 -1.76
C ARG A 177 7.20 7.28 -1.99
N ASP A 178 8.17 6.55 -1.45
CA ASP A 178 9.60 6.88 -1.55
C ASP A 178 10.29 6.20 -2.75
N SER A 179 9.54 5.49 -3.60
CA SER A 179 10.02 4.86 -4.83
C SER A 179 9.26 5.42 -6.04
N TRP A 180 9.95 5.68 -7.14
CA TRP A 180 9.33 6.16 -8.37
C TRP A 180 10.14 5.82 -9.62
N ARG A 181 9.49 5.95 -10.78
CA ARG A 181 10.13 5.98 -12.09
C ARG A 181 9.78 7.27 -12.80
N TRP A 182 10.75 7.89 -13.45
CA TRP A 182 10.49 8.96 -14.39
C TRP A 182 10.08 8.39 -15.74
N THR A 183 9.12 9.02 -16.40
CA THR A 183 8.87 8.81 -17.83
C THR A 183 9.78 9.74 -18.64
N SER A 184 10.01 9.40 -19.91
CA SER A 184 10.33 10.39 -20.94
C SER A 184 9.05 11.20 -21.27
N GLN A 185 8.94 11.78 -22.47
CA GLN A 185 7.71 12.43 -22.90
C GLN A 185 6.50 11.46 -22.92
N GLU A 186 6.72 10.20 -23.32
CA GLU A 186 5.73 9.14 -23.27
C GLU A 186 6.41 7.84 -22.82
N ALA A 187 5.81 7.15 -21.86
CA ALA A 187 6.25 5.84 -21.41
C ALA A 187 5.12 4.82 -21.51
N SER A 188 5.45 3.61 -21.95
CA SER A 188 4.50 2.55 -22.19
C SER A 188 4.70 1.37 -21.27
N ALA A 189 3.61 0.76 -20.83
CA ALA A 189 3.60 -0.50 -20.10
C ALA A 189 2.67 -1.48 -20.81
N ILE A 190 3.04 -2.75 -20.80
CA ILE A 190 2.17 -3.84 -21.24
C ILE A 190 1.41 -4.35 -20.03
N ILE A 191 0.09 -4.46 -20.16
CA ILE A 191 -0.81 -5.05 -19.18
C ILE A 191 -1.34 -6.36 -19.76
N GLU A 192 -1.28 -7.44 -18.98
CA GLU A 192 -1.97 -8.68 -19.32
C GLU A 192 -3.49 -8.52 -19.28
N ASN A 193 -4.17 -8.96 -20.34
CA ASN A 193 -5.62 -8.92 -20.41
C ASN A 193 -6.24 -10.15 -19.74
N VAL A 194 -6.55 -10.04 -18.46
CA VAL A 194 -7.23 -11.08 -17.67
C VAL A 194 -8.73 -11.21 -17.97
N GLN A 195 -9.22 -10.58 -19.04
CA GLN A 195 -10.59 -10.72 -19.55
C GLN A 195 -11.69 -10.34 -18.53
N LYS A 196 -11.38 -9.39 -17.65
CA LYS A 196 -12.26 -8.84 -16.60
C LYS A 196 -12.27 -7.32 -16.64
N ASN A 197 -13.25 -6.71 -15.97
CA ASN A 197 -13.15 -5.29 -15.64
C ASN A 197 -11.97 -5.07 -14.70
N LEU A 198 -11.21 -4.01 -14.93
CA LEU A 198 -10.05 -3.64 -14.14
C LEU A 198 -10.24 -2.24 -13.54
N ARG A 199 -9.56 -1.99 -12.42
CA ARG A 199 -9.37 -0.64 -11.91
C ARG A 199 -7.88 -0.32 -11.89
N LEU A 200 -7.52 0.72 -12.63
CA LEU A 200 -6.18 1.27 -12.67
C LEU A 200 -6.05 2.38 -11.63
N TYR A 201 -5.03 2.27 -10.78
CA TYR A 201 -4.60 3.28 -9.83
C TYR A 201 -3.27 3.87 -10.30
N LEU A 202 -3.24 5.18 -10.48
CA LEU A 202 -2.06 5.95 -10.83
C LEU A 202 -1.78 6.96 -9.72
N PHE A 203 -0.66 6.81 -9.03
CA PHE A 203 -0.11 7.85 -8.17
C PHE A 203 1.16 8.39 -8.81
N ALA A 204 1.13 9.67 -9.15
CA ALA A 204 2.17 10.31 -9.94
C ALA A 204 2.34 11.78 -9.57
N GLY A 205 3.34 12.42 -10.17
CA GLY A 205 3.67 13.81 -9.95
C GLY A 205 4.26 14.49 -11.17
N VAL A 206 4.19 15.81 -11.14
CA VAL A 206 4.80 16.73 -12.09
C VAL A 206 5.52 17.83 -11.32
N ASP A 207 6.53 18.42 -11.92
CA ASP A 207 7.26 19.48 -11.26
C ASP A 207 6.63 20.85 -11.49
N LYS A 208 5.75 21.26 -10.58
CA LYS A 208 5.08 22.56 -10.66
C LYS A 208 6.03 23.75 -10.63
N SER A 209 7.22 23.61 -10.05
CA SER A 209 8.19 24.72 -10.06
C SER A 209 8.83 24.94 -11.44
N VAL A 210 8.81 23.93 -12.31
CA VAL A 210 9.32 24.00 -13.69
C VAL A 210 8.21 24.40 -14.65
N TYR A 211 7.08 23.70 -14.61
CA TYR A 211 5.91 23.98 -15.43
C TYR A 211 4.63 23.96 -14.59
N GLN A 212 3.94 25.09 -14.55
CA GLN A 212 2.64 25.19 -13.86
C GLN A 212 1.53 24.49 -14.66
N ASP A 213 1.65 24.46 -15.99
CA ASP A 213 0.65 24.01 -16.95
C ASP A 213 1.05 22.72 -17.69
N GLN A 214 2.00 21.94 -17.16
CA GLN A 214 2.31 20.61 -17.71
C GLN A 214 1.07 19.73 -17.66
N LYS A 215 0.73 19.19 -18.82
CA LYS A 215 -0.42 18.31 -19.04
C LYS A 215 0.02 16.87 -19.00
N VAL A 216 -0.76 16.03 -18.34
CA VAL A 216 -0.59 14.57 -18.26
C VAL A 216 -1.65 13.92 -19.12
N ILE A 217 -1.25 12.91 -19.88
CA ILE A 217 -2.11 12.16 -20.81
C ILE A 217 -2.00 10.69 -20.45
N VAL A 218 -3.13 10.03 -20.20
CA VAL A 218 -3.19 8.59 -19.91
C VAL A 218 -3.98 7.91 -21.03
N LYS A 219 -3.41 6.88 -21.64
CA LYS A 219 -4.01 6.14 -22.77
C LYS A 219 -4.03 4.65 -22.50
N LEU A 220 -5.05 3.97 -22.99
CA LEU A 220 -5.16 2.51 -23.03
C LEU A 220 -5.39 2.08 -24.48
N GLY A 221 -4.41 1.39 -25.07
CA GLY A 221 -4.30 1.26 -26.52
C GLY A 221 -4.25 2.64 -27.18
N ASP A 222 -5.14 2.87 -28.15
CA ASP A 222 -5.31 4.15 -28.82
C ASP A 222 -6.32 5.09 -28.12
N LYS A 223 -7.01 4.61 -27.08
CA LYS A 223 -8.04 5.38 -26.36
C LYS A 223 -7.39 6.27 -25.31
N VAL A 224 -7.62 7.58 -25.40
CA VAL A 224 -7.30 8.52 -24.31
C VAL A 224 -8.31 8.31 -23.17
N LEU A 225 -7.81 7.89 -22.01
CA LEU A 225 -8.61 7.77 -20.79
C LEU A 225 -8.88 9.16 -20.19
N GLU A 226 -7.83 9.98 -20.10
CA GLU A 226 -7.91 11.34 -19.60
C GLU A 226 -6.70 12.15 -20.07
N GLU A 227 -6.92 13.46 -20.20
CA GLU A 227 -5.89 14.45 -20.43
C GLU A 227 -6.17 15.64 -19.50
N PHE A 228 -5.22 16.00 -18.64
CA PHE A 228 -5.44 16.99 -17.58
C PHE A 228 -4.16 17.70 -17.15
N VAL A 229 -4.30 18.89 -16.57
CA VAL A 229 -3.22 19.58 -15.86
C VAL A 229 -3.41 19.31 -14.37
N PRO A 230 -2.45 18.65 -13.66
CA PRO A 230 -2.58 18.43 -12.23
C PRO A 230 -2.70 19.75 -11.47
N GLU A 231 -3.51 19.83 -10.42
CA GLU A 231 -3.59 21.04 -9.59
C GLU A 231 -2.33 21.20 -8.73
N PHE A 232 -1.86 20.09 -8.15
CA PHE A 232 -0.68 20.03 -7.30
C PHE A 232 0.45 19.23 -7.96
N GLY A 233 1.65 19.29 -7.36
CA GLY A 233 2.83 18.55 -7.85
C GLY A 233 2.70 17.04 -7.73
N HIS A 234 1.81 16.54 -6.86
CA HIS A 234 1.45 15.12 -6.77
C HIS A 234 -0.06 14.98 -6.98
N PHE A 235 -0.46 13.88 -7.60
CA PHE A 235 -1.86 13.60 -7.90
C PHE A 235 -2.15 12.10 -7.90
N GLU A 236 -3.40 11.76 -7.61
CA GLU A 236 -3.95 10.41 -7.76
C GLU A 236 -5.01 10.42 -8.86
N ARG A 237 -5.03 9.35 -9.66
CA ARG A 237 -6.06 9.06 -10.64
C ARG A 237 -6.47 7.61 -10.54
N ILE A 238 -7.77 7.37 -10.69
CA ILE A 238 -8.37 6.05 -10.66
C ILE A 238 -9.25 5.93 -11.91
N TYR A 239 -8.99 4.90 -12.71
CA TYR A 239 -9.73 4.63 -13.94
C TYR A 239 -10.42 3.27 -13.85
N ASP A 240 -11.73 3.26 -14.08
CA ASP A 240 -12.48 2.02 -14.27
C ASP A 240 -12.36 1.61 -15.75
N LEU A 241 -11.67 0.50 -16.00
CA LEU A 241 -11.41 -0.04 -17.32
C LEU A 241 -12.39 -1.20 -17.56
N LYS A 242 -13.27 -1.04 -18.54
CA LYS A 242 -14.23 -2.07 -18.89
C LYS A 242 -13.58 -3.13 -19.74
N LYS A 243 -13.94 -4.39 -19.54
CA LYS A 243 -13.50 -5.51 -20.37
C LYS A 243 -13.73 -5.21 -21.86
N GLU A 244 -14.90 -4.67 -22.20
CA GLU A 244 -15.26 -4.40 -23.60
C GLU A 244 -14.38 -3.33 -24.24
N ASP A 245 -13.86 -2.39 -23.45
CA ASP A 245 -12.94 -1.34 -23.92
C ASP A 245 -11.51 -1.87 -24.15
N MET A 246 -11.17 -3.01 -23.56
CA MET A 246 -9.85 -3.64 -23.62
C MET A 246 -9.72 -4.65 -24.77
N GLY A 247 -10.85 -5.13 -25.30
CA GLY A 247 -10.89 -6.08 -26.40
C GLY A 247 -10.39 -7.49 -26.04
N ASP A 248 -10.12 -8.29 -27.06
CA ASP A 248 -9.78 -9.71 -26.93
C ASP A 248 -8.26 -9.98 -27.04
N ALA A 249 -7.44 -8.93 -27.21
CA ALA A 249 -5.99 -9.08 -27.26
C ALA A 249 -5.45 -9.58 -25.91
N GLU A 250 -4.46 -10.47 -25.92
CA GLU A 250 -3.82 -10.99 -24.70
C GLU A 250 -3.10 -9.90 -23.90
N GLU A 251 -2.64 -8.86 -24.59
CA GLU A 251 -1.88 -7.76 -24.02
C GLU A 251 -2.46 -6.42 -24.45
N ILE A 252 -2.43 -5.46 -23.53
CA ILE A 252 -2.94 -4.10 -23.75
C ILE A 252 -1.84 -3.11 -23.39
N LYS A 253 -1.59 -2.16 -24.28
CA LYS A 253 -0.62 -1.09 -24.04
C LYS A 253 -1.25 0.02 -23.19
N LEU A 254 -0.73 0.25 -21.99
CA LEU A 254 -0.97 1.49 -21.25
C LEU A 254 0.12 2.51 -21.59
N THR A 255 -0.26 3.77 -21.80
CA THR A 255 0.70 4.86 -21.99
C THR A 255 0.45 5.98 -21.00
N VAL A 256 1.51 6.42 -20.32
CA VAL A 256 1.54 7.64 -19.51
C VAL A 256 2.45 8.63 -20.21
N GLY A 257 1.93 9.81 -20.55
CA GLY A 257 2.66 10.81 -21.30
C GLY A 257 2.39 12.23 -20.84
N THR A 258 3.09 13.17 -21.46
CA THR A 258 2.98 14.60 -21.16
C THR A 258 3.25 15.48 -22.38
N ASP A 259 2.69 16.69 -22.38
CA ASP A 259 2.94 17.70 -23.43
C ASP A 259 4.28 18.43 -23.25
N LYS A 260 4.87 18.41 -22.05
CA LYS A 260 6.10 19.11 -21.71
C LYS A 260 7.05 18.20 -20.95
N THR A 261 8.31 18.23 -21.33
CA THR A 261 9.44 17.58 -20.67
C THR A 261 10.45 18.62 -20.19
N TRP A 262 11.31 18.21 -19.27
CA TRP A 262 12.39 19.06 -18.78
C TRP A 262 13.63 18.25 -18.44
N ILE A 263 14.77 18.93 -18.33
CA ILE A 263 16.05 18.30 -17.98
C ILE A 263 16.45 18.79 -16.57
N PRO A 264 16.59 17.90 -15.58
CA PRO A 264 16.85 18.31 -14.20
C PRO A 264 18.11 19.16 -14.03
N SER A 265 19.21 18.80 -14.69
CA SER A 265 20.46 19.56 -14.65
C SER A 265 20.32 21.00 -15.15
N LYS A 266 19.43 21.24 -16.14
CA LYS A 266 19.17 22.58 -16.68
C LYS A 266 18.25 23.39 -15.77
N ALA A 267 17.28 22.75 -15.13
CA ALA A 267 16.30 23.43 -14.28
C ALA A 267 16.85 23.74 -12.87
N ARG A 268 17.70 22.86 -12.32
CA ARG A 268 18.11 22.92 -10.91
C ARG A 268 19.61 22.69 -10.67
N GLY A 269 20.40 22.49 -11.72
CA GLY A 269 21.79 22.08 -11.60
C GLY A 269 21.93 20.58 -11.30
N GLY A 270 23.18 20.12 -11.12
CA GLY A 270 23.50 18.70 -10.96
C GLY A 270 23.85 18.03 -12.29
N ASN A 271 23.87 16.69 -12.28
CA ASN A 271 24.41 15.87 -13.39
C ASN A 271 23.35 15.07 -14.16
N ASP A 272 22.08 15.19 -13.77
CA ASP A 272 21.00 14.46 -14.42
C ASP A 272 20.56 15.16 -15.71
N ASN A 273 20.98 14.59 -16.84
CA ASN A 273 20.73 15.12 -18.18
C ASN A 273 19.57 14.41 -18.90
N ARG A 274 18.81 13.56 -18.20
CA ARG A 274 17.63 12.91 -18.76
C ARG A 274 16.56 13.94 -19.08
N GLU A 275 15.83 13.72 -20.16
CA GLU A 275 14.64 14.49 -20.49
C GLU A 275 13.43 13.78 -19.88
N VAL A 276 12.96 14.31 -18.75
CA VAL A 276 11.94 13.67 -17.91
C VAL A 276 10.57 14.33 -18.08
N GLY A 277 9.53 13.51 -18.03
CA GLY A 277 8.13 13.92 -18.09
C GLY A 277 7.45 13.82 -16.71
N VAL A 278 6.72 12.72 -16.50
CA VAL A 278 5.92 12.44 -15.30
C VAL A 278 6.74 11.58 -14.33
N GLN A 279 6.62 11.89 -13.03
CA GLN A 279 7.16 11.06 -11.96
C GLN A 279 6.09 10.07 -11.50
N VAL A 280 6.25 8.78 -11.73
CA VAL A 280 5.24 7.77 -11.36
C VAL A 280 5.71 6.99 -10.15
N PHE A 281 4.97 7.11 -9.05
CA PHE A 281 5.25 6.45 -7.77
C PHE A 281 4.54 5.10 -7.67
N MET A 282 3.36 4.98 -8.27
CA MET A 282 2.59 3.75 -8.28
C MET A 282 1.77 3.66 -9.54
N LEU A 283 1.84 2.49 -10.16
CA LEU A 283 0.96 2.05 -11.23
C LEU A 283 0.46 0.67 -10.85
N TYR A 284 -0.82 0.56 -10.51
CA TYR A 284 -1.40 -0.66 -9.96
C TYR A 284 -2.73 -0.98 -10.63
N LEU A 285 -2.93 -2.24 -11.02
CA LEU A 285 -4.20 -2.73 -11.55
C LEU A 285 -4.73 -3.86 -10.69
N LYS A 286 -6.05 -3.89 -10.53
CA LYS A 286 -6.75 -5.05 -9.96
C LYS A 286 -8.05 -5.33 -10.68
N PRO A 287 -8.50 -6.59 -10.71
CA PRO A 287 -9.86 -6.92 -11.12
C PRO A 287 -10.90 -6.24 -10.24
N VAL A 288 -12.03 -5.90 -10.85
CA VAL A 288 -13.25 -5.48 -10.15
C VAL A 288 -14.41 -6.39 -10.55
N GLU A 289 -15.28 -6.70 -9.60
CA GLU A 289 -16.52 -7.46 -9.83
C GLU A 289 -17.52 -6.69 -10.70
#